data_AF-A0AAD1Z2Y3-F1
#
_entry.id   AF-A0AAD1Z2Y3-F1
#
_cell.length_a   1.000
_cell.length_b   1.000
_cell.length_c   1.000
_cell.angle_alpha   90.00
_cell.angle_beta   90.00
_cell.angle_gamma   90.00
#
_symmetry.space_group_name_H-M   'P 1'
#
loop_
_entity.id
_entity.type
_entity.pdbx_description
1 polymer ?
#
loop_
_entity_poly.entity_id
_entity_poly.type
_entity_poly.pdbx_seq_one_letter_code
_entity_poly.pdbx_strand_id
1 'polypeptide(L)'
;MAFAVSSKIIFFLLLFLFLLSATAQRYGNVTLGSSITANKENSTWVSPSGEFAFGFQQIIPGGYLLAIWFNRIPERTIVWSANRDNLVQEGSKVQLYADGRFELSDPSGHRIWTTTISHDRVAYGAMLDTGNFVLVNNSSVVLWQSFDEPTDTLLPTQTLNKDGKLVSSFSKTNFSRGRFLFTLQYDGNLVSYRSLKGYLLQIFAYWSTQTIGSGFKLIFNRRAILEYDGVLKHYVYPKSSNSAGARSWSTINFIPSNICTRITQSTGSGACGFNSICSLGTDQIPKCDCPFGYSVIDPNDRMSGCKPNFVAQSCDKEAHGTEFFRFTDMPNTDWPLSDYAYFQLVTEDWCRQVCLDDCFCAVAIYRDGKCWKKKYPLSNGRVDSSTGGKAMIKIRYNNGTAY
;
A
#
# COMPACT_ATOMS: atom_id res chain seq x y z
N MET A 1 -60.87 -45.74 -6.54
CA MET A 1 -60.82 -44.29 -6.24
C MET A 1 -59.46 -43.76 -6.66
N ALA A 2 -59.38 -43.08 -7.80
CA ALA A 2 -58.17 -42.42 -8.24
C ALA A 2 -58.21 -40.97 -7.73
N PHE A 3 -57.32 -40.61 -6.82
CA PHE A 3 -57.21 -39.23 -6.33
C PHE A 3 -56.47 -38.40 -7.38
N ALA A 4 -57.17 -37.43 -7.97
CA ALA A 4 -56.56 -36.42 -8.82
C ALA A 4 -55.69 -35.49 -7.95
N VAL A 5 -54.37 -35.59 -8.11
CA VAL A 5 -53.42 -34.68 -7.44
C VAL A 5 -53.57 -33.30 -8.10
N SER A 6 -53.89 -32.29 -7.29
CA SER A 6 -54.07 -30.90 -7.74
C SER A 6 -52.78 -30.35 -8.37
N SER A 7 -52.89 -29.75 -9.56
CA SER A 7 -51.80 -29.10 -10.29
C SER A 7 -51.00 -28.09 -9.46
N LYS A 8 -51.63 -27.46 -8.46
CA LYS A 8 -50.97 -26.53 -7.53
C LYS A 8 -49.97 -27.22 -6.59
N ILE A 9 -50.21 -28.48 -6.21
CA ILE A 9 -49.31 -29.27 -5.34
C ILE A 9 -48.05 -29.68 -6.13
N ILE A 10 -48.22 -30.04 -7.41
CA ILE A 10 -47.11 -30.36 -8.31
C ILE A 10 -46.22 -29.13 -8.54
N PHE A 11 -46.82 -27.96 -8.74
CA PHE A 11 -46.08 -26.70 -8.87
C PHE A 11 -45.30 -26.34 -7.59
N PHE A 12 -45.90 -26.53 -6.42
CA PHE A 12 -45.23 -26.27 -5.13
C PHE A 12 -44.08 -27.26 -4.87
N LEU A 13 -44.25 -28.54 -5.22
CA LEU A 13 -43.20 -29.56 -5.16
C LEU A 13 -42.04 -29.26 -6.13
N LEU A 14 -42.33 -28.78 -7.34
CA LEU A 14 -41.32 -28.35 -8.32
C LEU A 14 -40.55 -27.11 -7.85
N LEU A 15 -41.23 -26.14 -7.21
CA LEU A 15 -40.58 -24.99 -6.57
C LEU A 15 -39.72 -25.40 -5.36
N PHE A 16 -40.16 -26.39 -4.58
CA PHE A 16 -39.38 -26.93 -3.46
C PHE A 16 -38.15 -27.72 -3.94
N LEU A 17 -38.26 -28.44 -5.07
CA LEU A 17 -37.13 -29.08 -5.75
C LEU A 17 -36.13 -28.05 -6.32
N PHE A 18 -36.60 -26.88 -6.77
CA PHE A 18 -35.75 -25.75 -7.19
C PHE A 18 -35.08 -25.02 -6.00
N LEU A 19 -35.69 -25.06 -4.81
CA LEU A 19 -35.10 -24.57 -3.57
C LEU A 19 -34.11 -25.58 -2.93
N LEU A 20 -34.26 -26.87 -3.24
CA LEU A 20 -33.38 -27.97 -2.80
C LEU A 20 -32.23 -28.28 -3.76
N SER A 21 -32.15 -27.63 -4.92
CA SER A 21 -30.91 -27.58 -5.68
C SER A 21 -29.89 -26.71 -4.95
N ALA A 22 -29.36 -27.25 -3.84
CA ALA A 22 -28.00 -26.95 -3.45
C ALA A 22 -27.16 -27.35 -4.65
N THR A 23 -26.65 -26.38 -5.40
CA THR A 23 -25.55 -26.66 -6.31
C THR A 23 -24.45 -27.22 -5.44
N ALA A 24 -24.24 -28.54 -5.49
CA ALA A 24 -23.00 -29.13 -5.05
C ALA A 24 -21.93 -28.49 -5.94
N GLN A 25 -21.32 -27.41 -5.45
CA GLN A 25 -20.20 -26.78 -6.13
C GLN A 25 -19.15 -27.87 -6.24
N ARG A 26 -18.88 -28.33 -7.47
CA ARG A 26 -17.76 -29.23 -7.73
C ARG A 26 -16.50 -28.43 -7.44
N TYR A 27 -15.96 -28.60 -6.24
CA TYR A 27 -14.63 -28.08 -5.91
C TYR A 27 -13.63 -28.74 -6.86
N GLY A 28 -12.84 -27.93 -7.56
CA GLY A 28 -11.58 -28.39 -8.10
C GLY A 28 -10.61 -28.59 -6.94
N ASN A 29 -10.69 -29.73 -6.25
CA ASN A 29 -9.77 -30.02 -5.16
C ASN A 29 -8.35 -30.09 -5.71
N VAL A 30 -7.44 -29.35 -5.09
CA VAL A 30 -6.00 -29.52 -5.26
C VAL A 30 -5.62 -30.78 -4.50
N THR A 31 -5.47 -31.89 -5.21
CA THR A 31 -5.17 -33.19 -4.62
C THR A 31 -3.71 -33.27 -4.20
N LEU A 32 -3.42 -34.15 -3.24
CA LEU A 32 -2.06 -34.48 -2.85
C LEU A 32 -1.23 -34.91 -4.08
N GLY A 33 0.00 -34.42 -4.17
CA GLY A 33 0.88 -34.60 -5.32
C GLY A 33 0.75 -33.52 -6.40
N SER A 34 -0.29 -32.68 -6.35
CA SER A 34 -0.49 -31.59 -7.29
C SER A 34 0.56 -30.50 -7.16
N SER A 35 0.92 -29.89 -8.29
CA SER A 35 1.87 -28.79 -8.32
C SER A 35 1.65 -27.84 -9.48
N ILE A 36 2.13 -26.62 -9.31
CA ILE A 36 2.24 -25.62 -10.37
C ILE A 36 3.71 -25.24 -10.49
N THR A 37 4.19 -25.07 -11.72
CA THR A 37 5.54 -24.58 -12.02
C THR A 37 5.46 -23.16 -12.58
N ALA A 38 6.39 -22.30 -12.17
CA ALA A 38 6.57 -20.96 -12.70
C ALA A 38 7.10 -21.04 -14.14
N ASN A 39 6.22 -20.89 -15.12
CA ASN A 39 6.56 -20.90 -16.54
C ASN A 39 5.53 -20.10 -17.35
N LYS A 40 5.74 -20.00 -18.66
CA LYS A 40 4.84 -19.28 -19.59
C LYS A 40 3.48 -19.96 -19.81
N GLU A 41 3.34 -21.23 -19.44
CA GLU A 41 2.12 -22.02 -19.65
C GLU A 41 1.02 -21.62 -18.65
N ASN A 42 1.32 -20.81 -17.63
CA ASN A 42 0.37 -20.20 -16.70
C ASN A 42 -0.62 -21.21 -16.08
N SER A 43 -0.14 -22.39 -15.70
CA SER A 43 -0.95 -23.36 -14.94
C SER A 43 -1.43 -22.74 -13.62
N THR A 44 -2.70 -22.94 -13.28
CA THR A 44 -3.32 -22.30 -12.11
C THR A 44 -4.36 -23.19 -11.44
N TRP A 45 -4.61 -22.94 -10.16
CA TRP A 45 -5.77 -23.46 -9.45
C TRP A 45 -6.84 -22.39 -9.38
N VAL A 46 -7.98 -22.65 -10.01
CA VAL A 46 -9.02 -21.67 -10.24
C VAL A 46 -10.21 -21.93 -9.32
N SER A 47 -10.80 -20.88 -8.76
CA SER A 47 -12.04 -20.99 -7.98
C SER A 47 -13.20 -21.54 -8.83
N PRO A 48 -14.23 -22.21 -8.25
CA PRO A 48 -15.36 -22.75 -9.01
C PRO A 48 -16.06 -21.73 -9.94
N SER A 49 -16.19 -20.49 -9.50
CA SER A 49 -16.74 -19.39 -10.30
C SER A 49 -15.81 -18.90 -11.42
N GLY A 50 -14.52 -19.21 -11.36
CA GLY A 50 -13.50 -18.64 -12.23
C GLY A 50 -13.07 -17.21 -11.87
N GLU A 51 -13.62 -16.61 -10.82
CA GLU A 51 -13.33 -15.22 -10.43
C GLU A 51 -11.93 -15.05 -9.85
N PHE A 52 -11.42 -16.06 -9.12
CA PHE A 52 -10.09 -16.06 -8.55
C PHE A 52 -9.23 -17.20 -9.08
N ALA A 53 -7.93 -16.97 -9.15
CA ALA A 53 -6.94 -18.00 -9.45
C ALA A 53 -5.75 -17.87 -8.51
N PHE A 54 -5.14 -19.02 -8.21
CA PHE A 54 -3.92 -19.18 -7.46
C PHE A 54 -2.84 -19.78 -8.37
N GLY A 55 -1.63 -19.22 -8.34
CA GLY A 55 -0.50 -19.71 -9.15
C GLY A 55 0.61 -18.68 -9.26
N PHE A 56 1.42 -18.75 -10.31
CA PHE A 56 2.51 -17.80 -10.54
C PHE A 56 2.09 -16.64 -11.45
N GLN A 57 2.44 -15.42 -11.04
CA GLN A 57 2.40 -14.22 -11.89
C GLN A 57 3.82 -13.72 -12.15
N GLN A 58 4.13 -13.46 -13.40
CA GLN A 58 5.39 -12.84 -13.78
C GLN A 58 5.34 -11.34 -13.51
N ILE A 59 6.24 -10.83 -12.66
CA ILE A 59 6.30 -9.42 -12.28
C ILE A 59 7.40 -8.69 -13.05
N ILE A 60 8.51 -9.38 -13.30
CA ILE A 60 9.63 -8.92 -14.13
C ILE A 60 10.08 -10.06 -15.04
N PRO A 61 10.83 -9.80 -16.13
CA PRO A 61 11.42 -10.87 -16.95
C PRO A 61 12.15 -11.90 -16.08
N GLY A 62 11.73 -13.16 -16.16
CA GLY A 62 12.26 -14.28 -15.34
C GLY A 62 11.87 -14.31 -13.85
N GLY A 63 11.20 -13.29 -13.29
CA GLY A 63 10.87 -13.20 -11.87
C GLY A 63 9.37 -13.32 -11.58
N TYR A 64 9.00 -14.25 -10.70
CA TYR A 64 7.63 -14.67 -10.43
C TYR A 64 7.21 -14.51 -8.97
N LEU A 65 5.94 -14.18 -8.77
CA LEU A 65 5.22 -14.25 -7.50
C LEU A 65 4.26 -15.42 -7.48
N LEU A 66 4.27 -16.19 -6.40
CA LEU A 66 3.18 -17.08 -6.03
C LEU A 66 2.06 -16.21 -5.42
N ALA A 67 0.92 -16.12 -6.11
CA ALA A 67 -0.09 -15.12 -5.86
C ALA A 67 -1.53 -15.63 -6.03
N ILE A 68 -2.47 -14.86 -5.51
CA ILE A 68 -3.90 -14.93 -5.81
C ILE A 68 -4.29 -13.64 -6.54
N TRP A 69 -5.11 -13.73 -7.59
CA TRP A 69 -5.59 -12.57 -8.34
C TRP A 69 -7.03 -12.75 -8.83
N PHE A 70 -7.65 -11.62 -9.22
CA PHE A 70 -8.91 -11.62 -9.98
C PHE A 70 -8.67 -12.12 -11.40
N ASN A 71 -9.12 -13.34 -11.70
CA ASN A 71 -8.76 -14.06 -12.91
C ASN A 71 -9.55 -13.59 -14.15
N ARG A 72 -10.73 -13.02 -13.97
CA ARG A 72 -11.57 -12.48 -15.05
C ARG A 72 -11.27 -11.02 -15.40
N ILE A 73 -10.36 -10.39 -14.65
CA ILE A 73 -9.92 -9.01 -14.90
C ILE A 73 -8.64 -9.09 -15.75
N PRO A 74 -8.58 -8.46 -16.94
CA PRO A 74 -7.44 -8.55 -17.86
C PRO A 74 -6.09 -8.21 -17.20
N GLU A 75 -6.08 -7.23 -16.31
CA GLU A 75 -4.90 -6.79 -15.57
C GLU A 75 -4.42 -7.79 -14.50
N ARG A 76 -5.18 -8.88 -14.26
CA ARG A 76 -4.90 -9.92 -13.27
C ARG A 76 -4.51 -9.35 -11.91
N THR A 77 -5.39 -8.50 -11.38
CA THR A 77 -5.11 -7.74 -10.17
C THR A 77 -4.82 -8.67 -8.98
N ILE A 78 -3.59 -8.64 -8.49
CA ILE A 78 -3.11 -9.43 -7.35
C ILE A 78 -3.77 -8.93 -6.05
N VAL A 79 -4.16 -9.87 -5.19
CA VAL A 79 -4.82 -9.61 -3.90
C VAL A 79 -4.12 -10.29 -2.72
N TRP A 80 -3.20 -11.21 -3.00
CA TRP A 80 -2.39 -11.90 -2.00
C TRP A 80 -1.14 -12.48 -2.66
N SER A 81 -0.04 -12.60 -1.92
CA SER A 81 1.16 -13.31 -2.39
C SER A 81 2.00 -13.87 -1.24
N ALA A 82 2.61 -15.03 -1.47
CA ALA A 82 3.40 -15.73 -0.47
C ALA A 82 4.84 -15.20 -0.35
N ASN A 83 5.43 -14.81 -1.48
CA ASN A 83 6.87 -14.53 -1.61
C ASN A 83 7.14 -13.09 -2.10
N ARG A 84 6.33 -12.12 -1.66
CA ARG A 84 6.39 -10.72 -2.15
C ARG A 84 7.74 -10.02 -2.00
N ASP A 85 8.55 -10.45 -1.03
CA ASP A 85 9.90 -9.91 -0.79
C ASP A 85 11.01 -10.69 -1.50
N ASN A 86 10.72 -11.88 -2.03
CA ASN A 86 11.71 -12.75 -2.66
C ASN A 86 11.09 -13.41 -3.90
N LEU A 87 11.16 -12.72 -5.04
CA LEU A 87 10.70 -13.24 -6.32
C LEU A 87 11.46 -14.54 -6.64
N VAL A 88 10.73 -15.53 -7.13
CA VAL A 88 11.33 -16.80 -7.54
C VAL A 88 11.57 -16.82 -9.05
N GLN A 89 12.56 -17.58 -9.47
CA GLN A 89 12.94 -17.69 -10.89
C GLN A 89 12.03 -18.66 -11.66
N GLU A 90 12.08 -18.60 -12.99
CA GLU A 90 11.42 -19.59 -13.86
C GLU A 90 11.84 -21.02 -13.50
N GLY A 91 10.90 -21.96 -13.54
CA GLY A 91 11.09 -23.35 -13.11
C GLY A 91 10.83 -23.60 -11.63
N SER A 92 10.64 -22.56 -10.81
CA SER A 92 10.27 -22.72 -9.39
C SER A 92 8.90 -23.37 -9.27
N LYS A 93 8.65 -24.09 -8.17
CA LYS A 93 7.49 -24.98 -8.06
C LYS A 93 6.77 -24.77 -6.74
N VAL A 94 5.45 -24.63 -6.78
CA VAL A 94 4.58 -24.76 -5.61
C VAL A 94 3.92 -26.12 -5.65
N GLN A 95 3.98 -26.87 -4.55
CA GLN A 95 3.49 -28.25 -4.50
C GLN A 95 2.78 -28.55 -3.18
N LEU A 96 1.65 -29.24 -3.29
CA LEU A 96 1.03 -29.95 -2.18
C LEU A 96 1.54 -31.39 -2.21
N TYR A 97 2.45 -31.72 -1.29
CA TYR A 97 3.12 -33.02 -1.25
C TYR A 97 2.19 -34.12 -0.74
N ALA A 98 2.55 -35.39 -1.03
CA ALA A 98 1.81 -36.55 -0.58
C ALA A 98 1.69 -36.66 0.95
N ASP A 99 2.66 -36.11 1.68
CA ASP A 99 2.67 -36.05 3.15
C ASP A 99 1.79 -34.92 3.72
N GLY A 100 1.20 -34.07 2.88
CA GLY A 100 0.34 -32.95 3.27
C GLY A 100 1.09 -31.62 3.44
N ARG A 101 2.40 -31.56 3.20
CA ARG A 101 3.14 -30.29 3.21
C ARG A 101 2.78 -29.44 1.99
N PHE A 102 2.63 -28.14 2.19
CA PHE A 102 2.47 -27.16 1.12
C PHE A 102 3.67 -26.23 1.08
N GLU A 103 4.39 -26.23 -0.03
CA GLU A 103 5.72 -25.63 -0.12
C GLU A 103 5.98 -25.03 -1.50
N LEU A 104 6.68 -23.89 -1.50
CA LEU A 104 7.30 -23.26 -2.65
C LEU A 104 8.79 -23.53 -2.61
N SER A 105 9.32 -24.14 -3.68
CA SER A 105 10.74 -24.39 -3.86
C SER A 105 11.28 -23.72 -5.12
N ASP A 106 12.57 -23.44 -5.14
CA ASP A 106 13.28 -23.04 -6.35
C ASP A 106 13.50 -24.24 -7.30
N PRO A 107 14.08 -24.05 -8.51
CA PRO A 107 14.33 -25.14 -9.45
C PRO A 107 15.34 -26.18 -8.97
N SER A 108 16.17 -25.85 -7.98
CA SER A 108 17.12 -26.78 -7.37
C SER A 108 16.49 -27.64 -6.26
N GLY A 109 15.24 -27.35 -5.90
CA GLY A 109 14.52 -28.00 -4.80
C GLY A 109 14.78 -27.35 -3.44
N HIS A 110 15.45 -26.19 -3.39
CA HIS A 110 15.61 -25.45 -2.15
C HIS A 110 14.29 -24.78 -1.75
N ARG A 111 13.92 -24.93 -0.47
CA ARG A 111 12.68 -24.40 0.08
C ARG A 111 12.73 -22.88 0.22
N ILE A 112 11.80 -22.18 -0.43
CA ILE A 112 11.65 -20.72 -0.35
C ILE A 112 10.57 -20.31 0.67
N TRP A 113 9.44 -21.02 0.68
CA TRP A 113 8.31 -20.71 1.56
C TRP A 113 7.50 -21.97 1.85
N THR A 114 6.89 -22.04 3.04
CA THR A 114 5.97 -23.14 3.41
C THR A 114 4.95 -22.65 4.43
N THR A 115 3.79 -23.30 4.47
CA THR A 115 2.76 -23.05 5.49
C THR A 115 3.11 -23.75 6.80
N THR A 116 2.89 -23.09 7.92
CA THR A 116 3.04 -23.72 9.24
C THR A 116 1.71 -24.36 9.63
N ILE A 117 1.66 -25.70 9.63
CA ILE A 117 0.48 -26.47 10.05
C ILE A 117 0.89 -27.35 11.24
N SER A 118 0.15 -27.23 12.34
CA SER A 118 0.47 -27.95 13.58
C SER A 118 -0.43 -29.18 13.73
N HIS A 119 0.19 -30.35 13.95
CA HIS A 119 -0.42 -31.61 14.41
C HIS A 119 -1.36 -32.36 13.46
N ASP A 120 -2.05 -31.69 12.54
CA ASP A 120 -2.98 -32.31 11.59
C ASP A 120 -2.43 -32.41 10.15
N ARG A 121 -2.93 -33.40 9.40
CA ARG A 121 -2.52 -33.66 8.01
C ARG A 121 -3.50 -33.06 7.01
N VAL A 122 -2.98 -32.30 6.05
CA VAL A 122 -3.74 -31.80 4.90
C VAL A 122 -4.17 -32.96 4.01
N ALA A 123 -5.44 -32.95 3.60
CA ALA A 123 -6.03 -33.88 2.66
C ALA A 123 -6.13 -33.30 1.25
N TYR A 124 -6.45 -32.00 1.14
CA TYR A 124 -6.53 -31.28 -0.12
C TYR A 124 -6.42 -29.77 0.10
N GLY A 125 -6.13 -29.05 -0.99
CA GLY A 125 -6.27 -27.59 -1.06
C GLY A 125 -7.47 -27.17 -1.90
N ALA A 126 -7.97 -25.95 -1.74
CA ALA A 126 -9.03 -25.41 -2.58
C ALA A 126 -8.92 -23.89 -2.72
N MET A 127 -9.13 -23.40 -3.94
CA MET A 127 -9.35 -21.98 -4.22
C MET A 127 -10.85 -21.68 -4.11
N LEU A 128 -11.26 -20.88 -3.13
CA LEU A 128 -12.67 -20.55 -2.91
C LEU A 128 -13.12 -19.34 -3.72
N ASP A 129 -14.43 -19.24 -3.99
CA ASP A 129 -15.05 -18.09 -4.67
C ASP A 129 -14.97 -16.78 -3.86
N THR A 130 -14.62 -16.87 -2.58
CA THR A 130 -14.33 -15.70 -1.73
C THR A 130 -12.96 -15.10 -2.03
N GLY A 131 -12.08 -15.81 -2.75
CA GLY A 131 -10.68 -15.45 -2.92
C GLY A 131 -9.78 -16.00 -1.80
N ASN A 132 -10.31 -16.85 -0.92
CA ASN A 132 -9.54 -17.54 0.11
C ASN A 132 -8.97 -18.86 -0.45
N PHE A 133 -7.66 -19.05 -0.40
CA PHE A 133 -7.04 -20.35 -0.65
C PHE A 133 -6.88 -21.09 0.67
N VAL A 134 -7.43 -22.29 0.76
CA VAL A 134 -7.50 -23.07 2.01
C VAL A 134 -6.81 -24.42 1.86
N LEU A 135 -6.19 -24.89 2.94
CA LEU A 135 -5.70 -26.25 3.10
C LEU A 135 -6.55 -26.94 4.18
N VAL A 136 -7.09 -28.12 3.86
CA VAL A 136 -8.17 -28.75 4.63
C VAL A 136 -7.83 -30.19 4.94
N ASN A 137 -8.20 -30.67 6.14
CA ASN A 137 -8.05 -32.07 6.53
C ASN A 137 -9.23 -32.96 6.09
N ASN A 138 -9.17 -34.26 6.37
CA ASN A 138 -10.23 -35.22 6.03
C ASN A 138 -11.57 -34.96 6.73
N SER A 139 -11.55 -34.23 7.84
CA SER A 139 -12.74 -33.83 8.61
C SER A 139 -13.31 -32.48 8.16
N SER A 140 -12.85 -31.96 7.01
CA SER A 140 -13.25 -30.65 6.47
C SER A 140 -12.88 -29.45 7.36
N VAL A 141 -11.91 -29.61 8.26
CA VAL A 141 -11.37 -28.53 9.08
C VAL A 141 -10.28 -27.79 8.29
N VAL A 142 -10.39 -26.47 8.23
CA VAL A 142 -9.37 -25.59 7.63
C VAL A 142 -8.15 -25.55 8.55
N LEU A 143 -7.03 -26.06 8.06
CA LEU A 143 -5.76 -26.10 8.79
C LEU A 143 -4.90 -24.86 8.54
N TRP A 144 -5.02 -24.28 7.35
CA TRP A 144 -4.35 -23.03 6.95
C TRP A 144 -5.20 -22.34 5.89
N GLN A 145 -5.17 -21.00 5.87
CA GLN A 145 -5.87 -20.20 4.88
C GLN A 145 -5.15 -18.89 4.58
N SER A 146 -5.19 -18.46 3.32
CA SER A 146 -4.54 -17.21 2.89
C SER A 146 -5.14 -15.97 3.55
N PHE A 147 -6.41 -16.05 3.98
CA PHE A 147 -7.10 -14.95 4.66
C PHE A 147 -6.50 -14.56 6.01
N ASP A 148 -5.79 -15.48 6.68
CA ASP A 148 -5.13 -15.20 7.96
C ASP A 148 -3.76 -14.53 7.79
N GLU A 149 -3.24 -14.50 6.56
CA GLU A 149 -1.94 -13.89 6.23
C GLU A 149 -2.09 -12.82 5.13
N PRO A 150 -2.84 -11.72 5.35
CA PRO A 150 -3.05 -10.71 4.33
C PRO A 150 -1.76 -9.98 3.94
N THR A 151 -1.71 -9.49 2.69
CA THR A 151 -0.59 -8.67 2.19
C THR A 151 -0.87 -7.18 2.32
N ASP A 152 -1.41 -6.55 1.29
CA ASP A 152 -1.84 -5.14 1.23
C ASP A 152 -3.35 -5.01 1.01
N THR A 153 -4.04 -6.13 0.78
CA THR A 153 -5.45 -6.17 0.38
C THR A 153 -6.28 -6.94 1.40
N LEU A 154 -7.49 -6.45 1.66
CA LEU A 154 -8.57 -7.19 2.32
C LEU A 154 -9.70 -7.41 1.33
N LEU A 155 -10.10 -8.67 1.18
CA LEU A 155 -11.23 -9.07 0.34
C LEU A 155 -12.54 -9.02 1.12
N PRO A 156 -13.70 -9.00 0.42
CA PRO A 156 -14.99 -9.16 1.08
C PRO A 156 -15.01 -10.42 1.94
N THR A 157 -15.65 -10.37 3.12
CA THR A 157 -15.73 -11.46 4.11
C THR A 157 -14.41 -11.82 4.82
N GLN A 158 -13.26 -11.35 4.33
CA GLN A 158 -12.01 -11.48 5.05
C GLN A 158 -12.06 -10.63 6.32
N THR A 159 -11.59 -11.22 7.43
CA THR A 159 -11.57 -10.56 8.73
C THR A 159 -10.14 -10.26 9.12
N LEU A 160 -9.84 -9.01 9.41
CA LEU A 160 -8.58 -8.63 10.06
C LEU A 160 -8.79 -8.75 11.58
N ASN A 161 -8.15 -9.74 12.19
CA ASN A 161 -8.15 -9.94 13.63
C ASN A 161 -7.17 -8.98 14.33
N LYS A 162 -7.20 -8.93 15.66
CA LYS A 162 -6.19 -8.24 16.47
C LYS A 162 -4.79 -8.72 16.10
N ASP A 163 -3.84 -7.78 16.10
CA ASP A 163 -2.47 -7.90 15.60
C ASP A 163 -2.34 -8.19 14.10
N GLY A 164 -3.47 -8.34 13.40
CA GLY A 164 -3.54 -8.38 11.96
C GLY A 164 -3.09 -7.04 11.36
N LYS A 165 -2.41 -7.14 10.21
CA LYS A 165 -1.89 -5.96 9.51
C LYS A 165 -1.90 -6.12 8.00
N LEU A 166 -2.04 -5.00 7.31
CA LEU A 166 -1.73 -4.83 5.90
C LEU A 166 -0.44 -4.02 5.78
N VAL A 167 0.45 -4.45 4.90
CA VAL A 167 1.68 -3.72 4.55
C VAL A 167 1.59 -3.36 3.09
N SER A 168 1.69 -2.06 2.77
CA SER A 168 1.60 -1.57 1.40
C SER A 168 2.66 -2.22 0.51
N SER A 169 2.44 -2.23 -0.80
CA SER A 169 3.52 -2.47 -1.76
C SER A 169 4.55 -1.32 -1.74
N PHE A 170 5.78 -1.58 -2.17
CA PHE A 170 6.86 -0.58 -2.19
C PHE A 170 6.60 0.50 -3.24
N SER A 171 6.11 0.09 -4.41
CA SER A 171 5.66 0.97 -5.48
C SER A 171 4.55 0.28 -6.28
N LYS A 172 4.01 0.96 -7.29
CA LYS A 172 3.03 0.38 -8.22
C LYS A 172 3.53 -0.89 -8.93
N THR A 173 4.84 -1.02 -9.14
CA THR A 173 5.45 -2.13 -9.89
C THR A 173 6.30 -3.06 -9.03
N ASN A 174 6.55 -2.67 -7.77
CA ASN A 174 7.33 -3.47 -6.82
C ASN A 174 6.46 -3.89 -5.64
N PHE A 175 6.07 -5.16 -5.65
CA PHE A 175 5.17 -5.77 -4.66
C PHE A 175 5.84 -6.09 -3.31
N SER A 176 7.15 -5.91 -3.17
CA SER A 176 7.83 -6.07 -1.87
C SER A 176 7.23 -5.14 -0.81
N ARG A 177 7.46 -5.45 0.47
CA ARG A 177 6.95 -4.64 1.58
C ARG A 177 7.39 -3.18 1.47
N GLY A 178 6.39 -2.29 1.46
CA GLY A 178 6.54 -0.85 1.35
C GLY A 178 6.66 -0.12 2.68
N ARG A 179 6.25 1.15 2.68
CA ARG A 179 6.47 2.11 3.79
C ARG A 179 5.24 2.35 4.64
N PHE A 180 4.11 1.72 4.35
CA PHE A 180 2.87 1.99 5.06
C PHE A 180 2.28 0.71 5.63
N LEU A 181 1.74 0.83 6.84
CA LEU A 181 1.18 -0.24 7.63
C LEU A 181 -0.22 0.17 8.08
N PHE A 182 -1.17 -0.74 8.00
CA PHE A 182 -2.52 -0.59 8.56
C PHE A 182 -2.82 -1.77 9.45
N THR A 183 -3.07 -1.56 10.74
CA THR A 183 -3.14 -2.65 11.71
C THR A 183 -4.27 -2.45 12.70
N LEU A 184 -4.97 -3.55 13.03
CA LEU A 184 -5.84 -3.63 14.19
C LEU A 184 -4.99 -4.07 15.37
N GLN A 185 -4.65 -3.15 16.26
CA GLN A 185 -3.79 -3.41 17.40
C GLN A 185 -4.50 -4.27 18.45
N TYR A 186 -3.73 -4.94 19.30
CA TYR A 186 -4.26 -5.76 20.39
C TYR A 186 -5.19 -4.99 21.34
N ASP A 187 -4.89 -3.70 21.56
CA ASP A 187 -5.71 -2.79 22.37
C ASP A 187 -7.08 -2.46 21.74
N GLY A 188 -7.34 -2.92 20.50
CA GLY A 188 -8.58 -2.67 19.77
C GLY A 188 -8.59 -1.41 18.92
N ASN A 189 -7.47 -0.67 18.85
CA ASN A 189 -7.36 0.49 18.00
C ASN A 189 -6.98 0.11 16.57
N LEU A 190 -7.61 0.74 15.57
CA LEU A 190 -7.27 0.55 14.17
C LEU A 190 -6.44 1.74 13.71
N VAL A 191 -5.22 1.48 13.26
CA VAL A 191 -4.19 2.53 13.12
C VAL A 191 -3.38 2.37 11.85
N SER A 192 -3.08 3.51 11.21
CA SER A 192 -2.16 3.59 10.08
C SER A 192 -0.84 4.21 10.50
N TYR A 193 0.26 3.53 10.15
CA TYR A 193 1.63 3.93 10.45
C TYR A 193 2.46 4.07 9.18
N ARG A 194 3.43 4.97 9.25
CA ARG A 194 4.56 4.95 8.32
C ARG A 194 5.70 4.14 8.92
N SER A 195 6.14 3.12 8.18
CA SER A 195 7.23 2.23 8.50
C SER A 195 8.52 2.70 7.82
N LEU A 196 9.65 2.56 8.50
CA LEU A 196 10.96 2.68 7.84
C LEU A 196 11.18 1.46 6.92
N LYS A 197 11.77 1.68 5.76
CA LYS A 197 12.03 0.61 4.78
C LYS A 197 12.81 -0.53 5.46
N GLY A 198 12.29 -1.75 5.39
CA GLY A 198 12.92 -2.94 5.97
C GLY A 198 12.69 -3.16 7.47
N TYR A 199 12.06 -2.21 8.18
CA TYR A 199 11.79 -2.33 9.62
C TYR A 199 10.31 -2.06 9.90
N LEU A 200 9.63 -2.98 10.60
CA LEU A 200 8.25 -2.79 11.08
C LEU A 200 8.16 -1.89 12.32
N LEU A 201 9.05 -0.91 12.44
CA LEU A 201 9.02 0.04 13.55
C LEU A 201 7.82 0.98 13.37
N GLN A 202 6.85 0.85 14.28
CA GLN A 202 5.68 1.72 14.39
C GLN A 202 6.10 3.00 15.10
N ILE A 203 6.53 4.01 14.33
CA ILE A 203 7.06 5.24 14.96
C ILE A 203 5.91 6.21 15.25
N PHE A 204 5.19 6.65 14.22
CA PHE A 204 4.07 7.59 14.39
C PHE A 204 2.86 7.19 13.58
N ALA A 205 1.71 7.15 14.25
CA ALA A 205 0.42 7.00 13.62
C ALA A 205 0.05 8.29 12.90
N TYR A 206 -0.33 8.19 11.63
CA TYR A 206 -0.89 9.34 10.90
C TYR A 206 -2.42 9.28 10.79
N TRP A 207 -3.02 8.16 11.20
CA TRP A 207 -4.46 7.99 11.26
C TRP A 207 -4.83 6.90 12.28
N SER A 208 -5.94 7.08 13.00
CA SER A 208 -6.47 6.10 13.96
C SER A 208 -7.98 6.27 14.14
N THR A 209 -8.68 5.18 14.46
CA THR A 209 -10.12 5.20 14.81
C THR A 209 -10.41 5.62 16.25
N GLN A 210 -9.41 5.65 17.14
CA GLN A 210 -9.58 5.90 18.58
C GLN A 210 -10.53 4.89 19.26
N THR A 211 -10.51 3.63 18.85
CA THR A 211 -11.38 2.55 19.36
C THR A 211 -10.70 1.69 20.43
N ILE A 212 -9.79 2.30 21.19
CA ILE A 212 -9.05 1.61 22.26
C ILE A 212 -10.06 1.00 23.24
N GLY A 213 -9.90 -0.28 23.53
CA GLY A 213 -10.75 -1.08 24.43
C GLY A 213 -12.03 -1.65 23.80
N SER A 214 -12.42 -1.24 22.58
CA SER A 214 -13.69 -1.67 21.96
C SER A 214 -13.55 -2.40 20.63
N GLY A 215 -12.45 -2.21 19.89
CA GLY A 215 -12.22 -2.93 18.64
C GLY A 215 -11.82 -4.39 18.85
N PHE A 216 -12.42 -5.29 18.08
CA PHE A 216 -12.16 -6.73 18.16
C PHE A 216 -11.78 -7.35 16.81
N LYS A 217 -12.52 -7.02 15.76
CA LYS A 217 -12.34 -7.51 14.39
C LYS A 217 -12.74 -6.43 13.41
N LEU A 218 -12.05 -6.38 12.27
CA LEU A 218 -12.41 -5.53 11.15
C LEU A 218 -12.88 -6.39 9.98
N ILE A 219 -14.07 -6.08 9.47
CA ILE A 219 -14.73 -6.82 8.38
C ILE A 219 -15.03 -5.84 7.25
N PHE A 220 -14.65 -6.18 6.03
CA PHE A 220 -14.98 -5.40 4.84
C PHE A 220 -16.06 -6.07 4.00
N ASN A 221 -17.01 -5.27 3.52
CA ASN A 221 -18.05 -5.70 2.58
C ASN A 221 -17.59 -5.60 1.11
N ARG A 222 -16.45 -4.94 0.86
CA ARG A 222 -15.87 -4.66 -0.45
C ARG A 222 -14.34 -4.79 -0.36
N ARG A 223 -13.66 -4.84 -1.50
CA ARG A 223 -12.19 -4.86 -1.51
C ARG A 223 -11.61 -3.56 -0.93
N ALA A 224 -10.67 -3.68 -0.01
CA ALA A 224 -9.86 -2.56 0.47
C ALA A 224 -8.37 -2.85 0.21
N ILE A 225 -7.60 -1.82 -0.16
CA ILE A 225 -6.16 -1.93 -0.41
C ILE A 225 -5.45 -0.81 0.34
N LEU A 226 -4.39 -1.14 1.07
CA LEU A 226 -3.42 -0.16 1.53
C LEU A 226 -2.43 0.10 0.39
N GLU A 227 -2.67 1.18 -0.35
CA GLU A 227 -1.86 1.53 -1.51
C GLU A 227 -0.42 1.89 -1.10
N TYR A 228 0.50 1.80 -2.06
CA TYR A 228 1.91 2.18 -1.88
C TYR A 228 2.09 3.65 -1.48
N ASP A 229 1.06 4.46 -1.68
CA ASP A 229 0.98 5.88 -1.32
C ASP A 229 0.53 6.13 0.13
N GLY A 230 0.20 5.07 0.89
CA GLY A 230 -0.21 5.12 2.29
C GLY A 230 -1.70 5.40 2.51
N VAL A 231 -2.48 5.48 1.45
CA VAL A 231 -3.93 5.67 1.53
C VAL A 231 -4.62 4.30 1.45
N LEU A 232 -5.44 3.99 2.45
CA LEU A 232 -6.33 2.84 2.40
C LEU A 232 -7.52 3.20 1.50
N LYS A 233 -7.67 2.52 0.37
CA LYS A 233 -8.72 2.78 -0.63
C LYS A 233 -9.70 1.63 -0.69
N HIS A 234 -10.99 1.95 -0.73
CA HIS A 234 -12.06 0.99 -0.94
C HIS A 234 -12.44 0.98 -2.42
N TYR A 235 -12.38 -0.19 -3.02
CA TYR A 235 -12.56 -0.38 -4.44
C TYR A 235 -13.86 -1.09 -4.77
N VAL A 236 -14.45 -0.69 -5.90
CA VAL A 236 -15.58 -1.37 -6.54
C VAL A 236 -15.21 -1.68 -7.98
N TYR A 237 -15.56 -2.88 -8.42
CA TYR A 237 -15.55 -3.26 -9.82
C TYR A 237 -17.01 -3.46 -10.28
N PRO A 238 -17.52 -2.66 -11.23
CA PRO A 238 -18.91 -2.76 -11.66
C PRO A 238 -19.15 -4.07 -12.44
N LYS A 239 -20.22 -4.80 -12.07
CA LYS A 239 -20.63 -6.04 -12.76
C LYS A 239 -21.32 -5.77 -14.11
N SER A 240 -22.02 -4.64 -14.25
CA SER A 240 -22.65 -4.19 -15.51
C SER A 240 -22.04 -2.87 -15.99
N SER A 241 -21.92 -2.72 -17.30
CA SER A 241 -21.56 -1.46 -17.94
C SER A 241 -22.83 -0.60 -17.97
N ASN A 242 -23.05 0.23 -16.96
CA ASN A 242 -24.02 1.30 -17.09
C ASN A 242 -23.25 2.53 -17.60
N SER A 243 -23.42 2.80 -18.90
CA SER A 243 -22.95 3.98 -19.64
C SER A 243 -21.49 3.95 -20.11
N ALA A 244 -21.31 3.75 -21.43
CA ALA A 244 -20.22 4.20 -22.33
C ALA A 244 -18.73 4.19 -21.88
N GLY A 245 -18.37 3.62 -20.74
CA GLY A 245 -16.99 3.51 -20.23
C GLY A 245 -16.52 2.06 -20.12
N ALA A 246 -15.22 1.84 -20.30
CA ALA A 246 -14.59 0.55 -20.03
C ALA A 246 -14.74 0.16 -18.55
N ARG A 247 -15.02 -1.12 -18.26
CA ARG A 247 -15.06 -1.63 -16.89
C ARG A 247 -13.69 -1.46 -16.24
N SER A 248 -13.63 -0.65 -15.19
CA SER A 248 -12.40 -0.37 -14.46
C SER A 248 -12.67 -0.29 -12.97
N TRP A 249 -11.63 -0.50 -12.16
CA TRP A 249 -11.70 -0.29 -10.73
C TRP A 249 -11.97 1.18 -10.41
N SER A 250 -12.95 1.45 -9.55
CA SER A 250 -13.23 2.80 -9.04
C SER A 250 -13.11 2.85 -7.52
N THR A 251 -12.56 3.95 -7.03
CA THR A 251 -12.45 4.24 -5.59
C THR A 251 -13.75 4.85 -5.09
N ILE A 252 -14.34 4.29 -4.04
CA ILE A 252 -15.57 4.83 -3.42
C ILE A 252 -15.29 5.61 -2.13
N ASN A 253 -14.26 5.21 -1.39
CA ASN A 253 -13.85 5.80 -0.12
C ASN A 253 -12.34 5.63 0.03
N PHE A 254 -11.71 6.54 0.76
CA PHE A 254 -10.27 6.53 0.98
C PHE A 254 -9.91 7.20 2.31
N ILE A 255 -8.90 6.66 2.98
CA ILE A 255 -8.46 7.11 4.29
C ILE A 255 -6.93 7.12 4.34
N PRO A 256 -6.29 8.23 4.76
CA PRO A 256 -6.90 9.53 5.01
C PRO A 256 -7.31 10.26 3.73
N SER A 257 -8.08 11.36 3.87
CA SER A 257 -8.47 12.20 2.74
C SER A 257 -7.29 12.97 2.11
N ASN A 258 -6.31 13.40 2.92
CA ASN A 258 -5.10 14.06 2.43
C ASN A 258 -3.91 13.60 3.25
N ILE A 259 -3.11 12.68 2.70
CA ILE A 259 -1.97 12.14 3.42
C ILE A 259 -0.84 13.18 3.61
N CYS A 260 -0.71 14.16 2.71
CA CYS A 260 0.29 15.22 2.79
C CYS A 260 0.10 16.09 4.05
N THR A 261 -1.15 16.30 4.49
CA THR A 261 -1.45 17.09 5.68
C THR A 261 -1.59 16.26 6.95
N ARG A 262 -1.88 14.97 6.84
CA ARG A 262 -2.03 14.05 7.99
C ARG A 262 -0.72 13.59 8.58
N ILE A 263 0.29 13.34 7.75
CA ILE A 263 1.61 12.95 8.25
C ILE A 263 2.31 14.19 8.81
N THR A 264 2.35 14.28 10.15
CA THR A 264 2.92 15.40 10.90
C THR A 264 3.82 14.91 12.02
N GLN A 265 4.78 14.06 11.66
CA GLN A 265 5.71 13.46 12.62
C GLN A 265 6.89 14.38 12.91
N SER A 266 7.31 14.44 14.17
CA SER A 266 8.48 15.22 14.61
C SER A 266 9.82 14.56 14.23
N THR A 267 9.83 13.25 13.94
CA THR A 267 11.01 12.56 13.39
C THR A 267 10.65 11.74 12.16
N GLY A 268 11.57 11.65 11.21
CA GLY A 268 11.37 11.00 9.91
C GLY A 268 10.83 11.94 8.83
N SER A 269 10.76 11.46 7.60
CA SER A 269 10.73 12.34 6.42
C SER A 269 9.35 12.87 5.98
N GLY A 270 8.26 12.42 6.58
CA GLY A 270 6.90 12.74 6.09
C GLY A 270 6.53 12.03 4.78
N ALA A 271 5.33 12.27 4.25
CA ALA A 271 4.76 11.48 3.13
C ALA A 271 5.71 11.22 1.94
N CYS A 272 6.49 12.23 1.53
CA CYS A 272 7.26 12.21 0.28
C CYS A 272 8.77 12.04 0.41
N GLY A 273 9.31 11.80 1.61
CA GLY A 273 10.75 11.77 1.79
C GLY A 273 11.33 13.15 2.13
N PHE A 274 12.61 13.18 2.54
CA PHE A 274 13.23 14.40 3.04
C PHE A 274 13.43 15.39 1.89
N ASN A 275 13.31 16.69 2.17
CA ASN A 275 13.48 17.79 1.21
C ASN A 275 12.52 17.77 0.02
N SER A 276 11.52 16.90 0.02
CA SER A 276 10.45 16.84 -0.99
C SER A 276 9.23 17.63 -0.56
N ILE A 277 8.36 17.94 -1.52
CA ILE A 277 7.06 18.58 -1.31
C ILE A 277 5.96 17.58 -1.70
N CYS A 278 5.03 17.35 -0.78
CA CYS A 278 3.82 16.57 -1.01
C CYS A 278 2.69 17.48 -1.46
N SER A 279 2.07 17.18 -2.60
CA SER A 279 0.83 17.79 -3.05
C SER A 279 -0.23 16.72 -3.29
N LEU A 280 -1.51 17.06 -3.12
CA LEU A 280 -2.60 16.15 -3.42
C LEU A 280 -3.30 16.58 -4.71
N GLY A 281 -3.29 15.69 -5.72
CA GLY A 281 -4.03 15.91 -6.96
C GLY A 281 -5.54 15.67 -6.80
N THR A 282 -6.30 15.98 -7.85
CA THR A 282 -7.75 15.66 -7.93
C THR A 282 -8.03 14.16 -7.91
N ASP A 283 -7.03 13.35 -8.29
CA ASP A 283 -7.03 11.88 -8.25
C ASP A 283 -6.82 11.30 -6.83
N GLN A 284 -6.62 12.15 -5.82
CA GLN A 284 -6.36 11.75 -4.42
C GLN A 284 -5.09 10.90 -4.26
N ILE A 285 -4.16 11.00 -5.21
CA ILE A 285 -2.85 10.37 -5.14
C ILE A 285 -1.84 11.46 -4.72
N PRO A 286 -1.07 11.24 -3.64
CA PRO A 286 -0.03 12.19 -3.27
C PRO A 286 1.06 12.21 -4.34
N LYS A 287 1.41 13.42 -4.77
CA LYS A 287 2.53 13.69 -5.67
C LYS A 287 3.70 14.20 -4.84
N CYS A 288 4.86 13.59 -5.07
CA CYS A 288 6.11 13.90 -4.40
C CYS A 288 7.04 14.55 -5.41
N ASP A 289 7.20 15.87 -5.28
CA ASP A 289 7.98 16.68 -6.19
C ASP A 289 9.18 17.30 -5.46
N CYS A 290 10.27 17.51 -6.18
CA CYS A 290 11.42 18.23 -5.67
C CYS A 290 11.23 19.74 -5.90
N PRO A 291 11.61 20.59 -4.93
CA PRO A 291 11.66 22.03 -5.16
C PRO A 291 12.70 22.37 -6.25
N PHE A 292 12.60 23.56 -6.80
CA PHE A 292 13.55 24.05 -7.81
C PHE A 292 15.00 23.99 -7.30
N GLY A 293 15.92 23.49 -8.13
CA GLY A 293 17.33 23.28 -7.78
C GLY A 293 17.60 22.00 -6.98
N TYR A 294 16.63 21.07 -6.91
CA TYR A 294 16.77 19.78 -6.24
C TYR A 294 16.41 18.64 -7.20
N SER A 295 17.02 17.48 -6.98
CA SER A 295 16.75 16.24 -7.72
C SER A 295 16.31 15.12 -6.79
N VAL A 296 15.53 14.17 -7.32
CA VAL A 296 15.13 12.96 -6.61
C VAL A 296 16.37 12.13 -6.24
N ILE A 297 16.36 11.54 -5.05
CA ILE A 297 17.48 10.71 -4.57
C ILE A 297 17.55 9.39 -5.36
N ASP A 298 16.43 8.70 -5.50
CA ASP A 298 16.29 7.47 -6.28
C ASP A 298 15.23 7.67 -7.39
N PRO A 299 15.61 7.67 -8.67
CA PRO A 299 14.67 7.81 -9.78
C PRO A 299 13.59 6.73 -9.85
N ASN A 300 13.84 5.55 -9.27
CA ASN A 300 12.88 4.44 -9.23
C ASN A 300 11.93 4.54 -8.03
N ASP A 301 12.15 5.52 -7.14
CA ASP A 301 11.40 5.73 -5.92
C ASP A 301 11.17 7.22 -5.68
N ARG A 302 10.05 7.76 -6.17
CA ARG A 302 9.68 9.17 -5.96
C ARG A 302 9.49 9.58 -4.50
N MET A 303 9.31 8.62 -3.59
CA MET A 303 9.18 8.88 -2.15
C MET A 303 10.51 8.78 -1.41
N SER A 304 11.63 8.61 -2.13
CA SER A 304 12.98 8.53 -1.57
C SER A 304 13.46 9.86 -0.97
N GLY A 305 12.83 10.97 -1.33
CA GLY A 305 13.26 12.31 -0.96
C GLY A 305 14.01 13.01 -2.10
N CYS A 306 14.45 14.23 -1.83
CA CYS A 306 15.21 15.07 -2.73
C CYS A 306 16.56 15.48 -2.12
N LYS A 307 17.52 15.80 -2.98
CA LYS A 307 18.80 16.40 -2.63
C LYS A 307 19.01 17.70 -3.42
N PRO A 308 19.65 18.72 -2.85
CA PRO A 308 20.01 19.91 -3.61
C PRO A 308 21.03 19.55 -4.71
N ASN A 309 20.93 20.21 -5.86
CA ASN A 309 21.87 20.09 -6.98
C ASN A 309 23.09 21.01 -6.84
N PHE A 310 23.18 21.71 -5.70
CA PHE A 310 24.19 22.70 -5.42
C PHE A 310 24.83 22.45 -4.05
N VAL A 311 26.03 22.99 -3.88
CA VAL A 311 26.74 22.96 -2.60
C VAL A 311 26.09 23.97 -1.65
N ALA A 312 25.82 23.53 -0.42
CA ALA A 312 25.28 24.37 0.65
C ALA A 312 26.22 25.54 0.99
N GLN A 313 25.69 26.58 1.61
CA GLN A 313 26.48 27.74 2.04
C GLN A 313 27.50 27.34 3.11
N SER A 314 28.72 27.87 3.00
CA SER A 314 29.72 27.69 4.05
C SER A 314 29.52 28.70 5.18
N CYS A 315 29.80 28.27 6.41
CA CYS A 315 29.88 29.14 7.58
C CYS A 315 31.29 29.73 7.78
N ASP A 316 32.24 29.42 6.90
CA ASP A 316 33.60 29.93 6.99
C ASP A 316 33.65 31.39 6.54
N LYS A 317 34.31 32.24 7.34
CA LYS A 317 34.29 33.72 7.20
C LYS A 317 34.74 34.22 5.83
N GLU A 318 35.58 33.47 5.13
CA GLU A 318 36.16 33.83 3.82
C GLU A 318 35.28 33.37 2.64
N ALA A 319 34.28 32.51 2.89
CA ALA A 319 33.47 31.85 1.86
C ALA A 319 31.96 31.96 2.11
N HIS A 320 31.52 32.95 2.90
CA HIS A 320 30.10 33.17 3.22
C HIS A 320 29.22 33.22 1.97
N GLY A 321 29.74 33.80 0.88
CA GLY A 321 29.19 33.63 -0.47
C GLY A 321 27.70 33.96 -0.59
N THR A 322 27.16 34.88 0.24
CA THR A 322 25.73 35.20 0.28
C THR A 322 25.23 35.72 -1.06
N GLU A 323 26.11 36.36 -1.84
CA GLU A 323 25.89 36.81 -3.20
C GLU A 323 25.55 35.67 -4.18
N PHE A 324 25.96 34.45 -3.87
CA PHE A 324 25.64 33.25 -4.64
C PHE A 324 24.35 32.59 -4.22
N PHE A 325 23.62 33.12 -3.22
CA PHE A 325 22.36 32.54 -2.78
C PHE A 325 21.20 33.48 -3.03
N ARG A 326 20.11 32.90 -3.55
CA ARG A 326 18.84 33.57 -3.79
C ARG A 326 17.72 32.72 -3.24
N PHE A 327 16.52 33.29 -3.21
CA PHE A 327 15.34 32.59 -2.76
C PHE A 327 14.37 32.36 -3.91
N THR A 328 13.80 31.16 -3.93
CA THR A 328 12.60 30.86 -4.72
C THR A 328 11.40 30.86 -3.80
N ASP A 329 10.42 31.68 -4.15
CA ASP A 329 9.19 31.84 -3.39
C ASP A 329 8.17 30.76 -3.78
N MET A 330 7.58 30.10 -2.78
CA MET A 330 6.54 29.10 -2.94
C MET A 330 5.39 29.38 -1.97
N PRO A 331 4.26 29.95 -2.46
CA PRO A 331 3.11 30.20 -1.61
C PRO A 331 2.50 28.88 -1.11
N ASN A 332 1.80 28.94 0.03
CA ASN A 332 1.05 27.81 0.62
C ASN A 332 1.90 26.54 0.85
N THR A 333 3.21 26.71 1.04
CA THR A 333 4.18 25.63 1.17
C THR A 333 4.89 25.73 2.51
N ASP A 334 5.12 24.59 3.17
CA ASP A 334 5.80 24.50 4.47
C ASP A 334 6.43 23.11 4.65
N TRP A 335 7.39 23.02 5.58
CA TRP A 335 7.95 21.77 6.12
C TRP A 335 7.74 21.73 7.63
N PRO A 336 6.50 21.50 8.11
CA PRO A 336 6.19 21.65 9.53
C PRO A 336 7.03 20.73 10.42
N LEU A 337 7.33 21.23 11.62
CA LEU A 337 8.17 20.56 12.63
C LEU A 337 9.66 20.43 12.26
N SER A 338 10.10 21.04 11.15
CA SER A 338 11.52 21.12 10.75
C SER A 338 12.17 22.46 11.12
N ASP A 339 11.53 23.20 12.02
CA ASP A 339 11.95 24.53 12.47
C ASP A 339 13.07 24.42 13.50
N TYR A 340 14.10 25.27 13.39
CA TYR A 340 15.12 25.40 14.43
C TYR A 340 15.17 26.80 15.06
N ALA A 341 14.48 27.78 14.47
CA ALA A 341 14.30 29.10 15.03
C ALA A 341 12.94 29.69 14.63
N TYR A 342 12.39 30.54 15.51
CA TYR A 342 11.08 31.17 15.35
C TYR A 342 11.14 32.62 15.84
N PHE A 343 10.53 33.54 15.08
CA PHE A 343 10.47 34.97 15.38
C PHE A 343 9.07 35.53 15.12
N GLN A 344 8.70 36.56 15.88
CA GLN A 344 7.40 37.23 15.83
C GLN A 344 7.57 38.74 15.61
N LEU A 345 6.54 39.38 15.06
CA LEU A 345 6.51 40.83 14.81
C LEU A 345 7.60 41.29 13.85
N VAL A 346 7.85 40.50 12.80
CA VAL A 346 8.88 40.76 11.79
C VAL A 346 8.28 40.91 10.40
N THR A 347 9.00 41.59 9.51
CA THR A 347 8.63 41.69 8.10
C THR A 347 9.12 40.49 7.30
N GLU A 348 8.57 40.29 6.10
CA GLU A 348 9.04 39.25 5.19
C GLU A 348 10.51 39.46 4.79
N ASP A 349 10.88 40.71 4.45
CA ASP A 349 12.25 41.05 4.04
C ASP A 349 13.25 40.78 5.16
N TRP A 350 12.88 41.10 6.41
CA TRP A 350 13.70 40.75 7.56
C TRP A 350 13.89 39.23 7.67
N CYS A 351 12.80 38.46 7.53
CA CYS A 351 12.83 36.99 7.59
C CYS A 351 13.73 36.39 6.49
N ARG A 352 13.65 36.96 5.28
CA ARG A 352 14.49 36.59 4.15
C ARG A 352 15.96 36.87 4.43
N GLN A 353 16.28 38.06 4.94
CA GLN A 353 17.65 38.49 5.23
C GLN A 353 18.31 37.64 6.32
N VAL A 354 17.63 37.42 7.46
CA VAL A 354 18.21 36.62 8.56
C VAL A 354 18.40 35.14 8.21
N CYS A 355 17.70 34.64 7.19
CA CYS A 355 17.94 33.32 6.62
C CYS A 355 19.05 33.36 5.57
N LEU A 356 19.18 34.42 4.78
CA LEU A 356 20.29 34.59 3.83
C LEU A 356 21.64 34.61 4.55
N ASP A 357 21.71 35.33 5.68
CA ASP A 357 22.93 35.51 6.47
C ASP A 357 23.30 34.27 7.31
N ASP A 358 22.36 33.32 7.45
CA ASP A 358 22.59 32.07 8.17
C ASP A 358 22.90 30.91 7.22
N CYS A 359 24.13 30.41 7.27
CA CYS A 359 24.62 29.29 6.48
C CYS A 359 23.86 27.96 6.72
N PHE A 360 23.22 27.77 7.88
CA PHE A 360 22.41 26.59 8.18
C PHE A 360 20.95 26.73 7.73
N CYS A 361 20.51 27.93 7.36
CA CYS A 361 19.15 28.16 6.92
C CYS A 361 18.96 27.71 5.47
N ALA A 362 18.13 26.68 5.27
CA ALA A 362 17.75 26.16 3.96
C ALA A 362 16.43 26.79 3.45
N VAL A 363 15.48 27.00 4.37
CA VAL A 363 14.16 27.56 4.05
C VAL A 363 13.74 28.52 5.15
N ALA A 364 13.17 29.65 4.77
CA ALA A 364 12.44 30.53 5.66
C ALA A 364 10.94 30.49 5.33
N ILE A 365 10.08 30.37 6.33
CA ILE A 365 8.63 30.48 6.18
C ILE A 365 8.19 31.81 6.75
N TYR A 366 7.41 32.57 5.98
CA TYR A 366 6.77 33.78 6.44
C TYR A 366 5.25 33.61 6.45
N ARG A 367 4.61 33.94 7.58
CA ARG A 367 3.15 33.90 7.74
C ARG A 367 2.73 34.89 8.83
N ASP A 368 1.87 35.84 8.48
CA ASP A 368 1.23 36.78 9.43
C ASP A 368 2.19 37.44 10.42
N GLY A 369 3.29 38.03 9.91
CA GLY A 369 4.30 38.71 10.74
C GLY A 369 5.18 37.77 11.58
N LYS A 370 5.17 36.46 11.28
CA LYS A 370 6.00 35.44 11.92
C LYS A 370 6.96 34.82 10.91
N CYS A 371 8.13 34.45 11.40
CA CYS A 371 9.21 33.85 10.62
C CYS A 371 9.67 32.54 11.26
N TRP A 372 9.79 31.48 10.46
CA TRP A 372 10.39 30.21 10.88
C TRP A 372 11.59 29.89 10.00
N LYS A 373 12.72 29.56 10.61
CA LYS A 373 13.93 29.11 9.89
C LYS A 373 14.03 27.60 9.98
N LYS A 374 14.31 26.95 8.85
CA LYS A 374 14.43 25.49 8.73
C LYS A 374 15.79 25.09 8.19
N LYS A 375 16.29 23.96 8.68
CA LYS A 375 17.59 23.38 8.30
C LYS A 375 17.41 21.98 7.76
N TYR A 376 18.37 21.52 6.96
CA TYR A 376 18.35 20.15 6.46
C TYR A 376 18.54 19.11 7.59
N PRO A 377 18.00 17.89 7.41
CA PRO A 377 17.03 17.52 6.37
C PRO A 377 15.63 18.08 6.68
N LEU A 378 14.93 18.55 5.64
CA LEU A 378 13.59 19.10 5.76
C LEU A 378 12.55 17.97 5.75
N SER A 379 11.64 17.95 6.72
CA SER A 379 10.63 16.91 6.92
C SER A 379 9.21 17.42 6.68
N ASN A 380 8.29 16.53 6.28
CA ASN A 380 6.86 16.83 6.13
C ASN A 380 6.55 17.97 5.15
N GLY A 381 7.37 18.12 4.10
CA GLY A 381 7.16 19.14 3.08
C GLY A 381 5.84 18.95 2.38
N ARG A 382 5.06 20.02 2.29
CA ARG A 382 3.73 19.99 1.71
C ARG A 382 3.35 21.32 1.07
N VAL A 383 2.49 21.25 0.06
CA VAL A 383 1.78 22.41 -0.50
C VAL A 383 0.28 22.15 -0.44
N ASP A 384 -0.45 23.03 0.23
CA ASP A 384 -1.90 22.92 0.42
C ASP A 384 -2.47 24.28 0.79
N SER A 385 -3.66 24.62 0.31
CA SER A 385 -4.31 25.91 0.59
C SER A 385 -4.53 26.16 2.08
N SER A 386 -4.71 25.11 2.89
CA SER A 386 -4.82 25.21 4.35
C SER A 386 -3.49 25.44 5.06
N THR A 387 -2.35 25.21 4.40
CA THR A 387 -1.03 25.47 4.97
C THR A 387 -0.85 26.96 5.24
N GLY A 388 -1.17 27.80 4.25
CA GLY A 388 -1.01 29.25 4.32
C GLY A 388 0.44 29.72 4.41
N GLY A 389 0.66 31.04 4.30
CA GLY A 389 1.98 31.65 4.30
C GLY A 389 2.79 31.35 3.04
N LYS A 390 4.10 31.65 3.10
CA LYS A 390 5.01 31.52 1.97
C LYS A 390 6.35 30.92 2.41
N ALA A 391 6.79 29.87 1.70
CA ALA A 391 8.14 29.36 1.81
C ALA A 391 9.08 30.15 0.88
N MET A 392 10.23 30.52 1.42
CA MET A 392 11.34 31.10 0.69
C MET A 392 12.47 30.06 0.75
N ILE A 393 12.68 29.34 -0.35
CA ILE A 393 13.65 28.25 -0.45
C ILE A 393 14.98 28.80 -0.94
N LYS A 394 16.03 28.64 -0.15
CA LYS A 394 17.36 29.15 -0.47
C LYS A 394 18.03 28.24 -1.50
N ILE A 395 18.42 28.81 -2.62
CA ILE A 395 19.07 28.13 -3.74
C ILE A 395 20.38 28.83 -4.08
N ARG A 396 21.37 28.06 -4.54
CA ARG A 396 22.61 28.64 -5.07
C ARG A 396 22.40 29.06 -6.53
N TYR A 397 22.91 30.22 -6.89
CA TYR A 397 22.86 30.81 -8.22
C TYR A 397 24.29 31.17 -8.67
N ASN A 398 24.69 30.70 -9.85
CA ASN A 398 25.89 31.19 -10.54
C ASN A 398 25.46 32.02 -11.76
N ASN A 399 26.19 33.09 -12.06
CA ASN A 399 25.90 34.00 -13.18
C ASN A 399 25.84 33.24 -14.53
N GLY A 400 24.63 32.82 -14.91
CA GLY A 400 24.31 32.24 -16.22
C GLY A 400 23.32 31.09 -16.20
N THR A 401 23.28 30.27 -15.15
CA THR A 401 22.37 29.11 -15.03
C THR A 401 22.12 28.74 -13.57
N ALA A 402 20.86 28.44 -13.25
CA ALA A 402 20.53 27.72 -12.01
C ALA A 402 20.90 26.23 -12.18
N TYR A 403 21.48 25.61 -11.14
CA TYR A 403 21.83 24.18 -11.09
C TYR A 403 20.74 23.37 -10.39
#